data_AF-A0A6A3VZG7-F1
#
_entry.id   AF-A0A6A3VZG7-F1
#
_cell.length_a   1.000
_cell.length_b   1.000
_cell.length_c   1.000
_cell.angle_alpha   90.00
_cell.angle_beta   90.00
_cell.angle_gamma   90.00
#
_symmetry.space_group_name_H-M   'P 1'
#
loop_
_entity.id
_entity.type
_entity.pdbx_description
1 polymer ?
#
loop_
_entity_poly.entity_id
_entity_poly.type
_entity_poly.pdbx_seq_one_letter_code
_entity_poly.pdbx_strand_id
1 'polypeptide(L)'
;MRVVKLLLAALLPVWTSSSPVTNILLLGNDVCLDESSLLAVVANLNANAPATDSDVYQKKHLPVFFFHGLTGNSTEGFNYQSNLTAEGRVFVPLAFCERECSLTALNIQVPMVIAVVREVVATDERFANGYIFIGHSQGVMMARAVIEQMDDHNVHTFVSLAGGVNGIFYGPQEADRNSIHDLGAGFGAAVLP
;
A
#
# COMPACT_ATOMS: atom_id res chain seq x y z
N MET A 1 -18.95 37.21 45.14
CA MET A 1 -18.18 38.48 44.97
C MET A 1 -16.73 38.07 44.80
N ARG A 2 -15.97 38.27 43.71
CA ARG A 2 -15.97 39.22 42.59
C ARG A 2 -15.34 38.52 41.36
N VAL A 3 -16.00 38.53 40.20
CA VAL A 3 -15.71 39.34 38.99
C VAL A 3 -14.60 38.79 38.06
N VAL A 4 -15.04 38.07 37.03
CA VAL A 4 -14.75 38.22 35.58
C VAL A 4 -13.58 39.12 35.15
N LYS A 5 -12.57 38.55 34.45
CA LYS A 5 -11.74 39.14 33.37
C LYS A 5 -11.00 37.97 32.68
N LEU A 6 -10.81 37.83 31.36
CA LEU A 6 -11.15 38.60 30.17
C LEU A 6 -10.95 37.64 28.97
N LEU A 7 -11.87 37.68 28.00
CA LEU A 7 -11.72 37.10 26.65
C LEU A 7 -10.89 38.05 25.76
N LEU A 8 -10.25 37.46 24.74
CA LEU A 8 -9.64 38.06 23.54
C LEU A 8 -8.29 38.80 23.66
N ALA A 9 -7.24 38.13 23.17
CA ALA A 9 -6.20 38.70 22.30
C ALA A 9 -5.63 37.52 21.48
N ALA A 10 -5.99 37.35 20.22
CA ALA A 10 -5.57 38.13 19.06
C ALA A 10 -4.64 37.24 18.20
N LEU A 11 -5.24 36.72 17.11
CA LEU A 11 -4.64 36.57 15.78
C LEU A 11 -3.11 36.73 15.73
N LEU A 12 -2.39 35.62 15.82
CA LEU A 12 -1.02 35.55 15.34
C LEU A 12 -1.07 35.32 13.82
N PRO A 13 -0.40 36.16 13.01
CA PRO A 13 -0.29 35.92 11.58
C PRO A 13 0.54 34.67 11.35
N VAL A 14 0.00 33.72 10.59
CA VAL A 14 0.79 32.64 10.00
C VAL A 14 1.75 33.32 9.00
N TRP A 15 2.97 33.59 9.44
CA TRP A 15 4.05 33.93 8.54
C TRP A 15 4.37 32.67 7.74
N THR A 16 3.81 32.57 6.54
CA THR A 16 4.32 31.65 5.54
C THR A 16 5.63 32.26 5.03
N SER A 17 6.76 31.75 5.54
CA SER A 17 8.02 31.95 4.85
C SER A 17 7.98 31.09 3.58
N SER A 18 7.59 31.70 2.46
CA SER A 18 7.91 31.13 1.16
C SER A 18 9.44 31.10 1.05
N SER A 19 10.01 29.90 1.12
CA SER A 19 11.40 29.70 0.75
C SER A 19 11.56 30.07 -0.73
N PRO A 20 12.66 30.74 -1.11
CA PRO A 20 12.89 31.09 -2.50
C PRO A 20 13.01 29.82 -3.34
N VAL A 21 12.16 29.71 -4.36
CA VAL A 21 12.26 28.67 -5.38
C VAL A 21 13.61 28.86 -6.07
N THR A 22 14.56 28.02 -5.69
CA THR A 22 15.81 27.89 -6.44
C THR A 22 15.47 27.09 -7.68
N ASN A 23 15.53 27.73 -8.85
CA ASN A 23 15.42 27.04 -10.14
C ASN A 23 16.63 26.11 -10.29
N ILE A 24 16.49 24.86 -9.84
CA ILE A 24 17.40 23.79 -10.21
C ILE A 24 16.93 23.30 -11.58
N LEU A 25 17.76 23.55 -12.58
CA LEU A 25 17.62 23.00 -13.92
C LEU A 25 17.80 21.49 -13.83
N LEU A 26 16.70 20.74 -13.64
CA LEU A 26 16.72 19.29 -13.71
C LEU A 26 16.60 18.86 -15.17
N LEU A 27 17.70 18.33 -15.69
CA LEU A 27 17.77 17.74 -17.02
C LEU A 27 16.97 16.42 -17.01
N GLY A 28 15.84 16.42 -17.71
CA GLY A 28 15.26 15.24 -18.39
C GLY A 28 14.72 14.10 -17.52
N ASN A 29 13.41 14.10 -17.27
CA ASN A 29 12.46 13.14 -17.87
C ASN A 29 11.07 13.29 -17.21
N ASP A 30 10.39 14.41 -17.50
CA ASP A 30 8.96 14.52 -17.28
C ASP A 30 8.24 13.73 -18.38
N VAL A 31 8.07 12.43 -18.17
CA VAL A 31 7.12 11.64 -18.96
C VAL A 31 5.73 11.87 -18.36
N CYS A 32 5.16 13.04 -18.63
CA CYS A 32 3.72 13.20 -18.58
C CYS A 32 3.16 12.41 -19.75
N LEU A 33 2.43 11.32 -19.46
CA LEU A 33 1.75 10.54 -20.50
C LEU A 33 0.75 11.47 -21.21
N ASP A 34 1.03 11.82 -22.46
CA ASP A 34 0.06 12.48 -23.31
C ASP A 34 -0.90 11.44 -23.95
N GLU A 35 -2.00 11.93 -24.52
CA GLU A 35 -3.02 11.14 -25.22
C GLU A 35 -2.45 10.22 -26.32
N SER A 36 -1.31 10.59 -26.93
CA SER A 36 -0.67 9.79 -27.97
C SER A 36 0.11 8.60 -27.40
N SER A 37 0.63 8.74 -26.18
CA SER A 37 1.27 7.67 -25.42
C SER A 37 0.26 6.61 -24.96
N LEU A 38 -0.98 7.01 -24.67
CA LEU A 38 -2.09 6.09 -24.37
C LEU A 38 -2.45 5.22 -25.59
N LEU A 39 -2.54 5.79 -26.78
CA LEU A 39 -2.83 5.04 -28.00
C LEU A 39 -1.73 4.04 -28.36
N ALA A 40 -0.46 4.37 -28.11
CA ALA A 40 0.68 3.46 -28.32
C ALA A 40 0.68 2.26 -27.34
N VAL A 41 0.22 2.45 -26.10
CA VAL A 41 0.04 1.36 -25.12
C VAL A 41 -1.12 0.45 -25.54
N VAL A 42 -2.23 1.03 -25.99
CA VAL A 42 -3.42 0.28 -26.45
C VAL A 42 -3.10 -0.59 -27.68
N ALA A 43 -2.29 -0.09 -28.62
CA ALA A 43 -1.91 -0.83 -29.81
C ALA A 43 -1.04 -2.08 -29.51
N ASN A 44 -0.18 -2.01 -28.49
CA ASN A 44 0.73 -3.10 -28.15
C ASN A 44 0.09 -4.23 -27.33
N LEU A 45 -1.08 -4.01 -26.72
CA LEU A 45 -1.83 -5.04 -25.98
C LEU A 45 -2.54 -6.05 -26.89
N ASN A 46 -2.73 -5.72 -28.17
CA ASN A 46 -3.47 -6.57 -29.13
C ASN A 46 -2.62 -7.61 -29.86
N ALA A 47 -1.31 -7.72 -29.57
CA ALA A 47 -0.38 -8.52 -30.38
C ALA A 47 -0.10 -9.96 -29.89
N ASN A 48 -0.68 -10.44 -28.79
CA ASN A 48 -0.35 -11.75 -28.22
C ASN A 48 -1.54 -12.71 -28.23
N ALA A 49 -1.64 -13.50 -29.31
CA ALA A 49 -2.59 -14.61 -29.54
C ALA A 49 -4.08 -14.25 -29.38
N PRO A 50 -5.00 -14.81 -30.18
CA PRO A 50 -6.41 -14.63 -29.89
C PRO A 50 -6.73 -15.44 -28.64
N ALA A 51 -6.73 -14.78 -27.48
CA ALA A 51 -7.40 -15.29 -26.30
C ALA A 51 -8.84 -15.59 -26.73
N THR A 52 -9.30 -16.81 -26.48
CA THR A 52 -10.68 -17.17 -26.80
C THR A 52 -11.61 -16.22 -26.04
N ASP A 53 -12.78 -15.90 -26.61
CA ASP A 53 -13.73 -14.96 -25.99
C ASP A 53 -14.08 -15.37 -24.54
N SER A 54 -14.05 -16.68 -24.27
CA SER A 54 -14.12 -17.29 -22.94
C SER A 54 -12.93 -16.94 -22.02
N ASP A 55 -11.68 -16.99 -22.50
CA ASP A 55 -10.50 -16.67 -21.68
C ASP A 55 -10.45 -15.19 -21.31
N VAL A 56 -10.86 -14.30 -22.22
CA VAL A 56 -10.96 -12.86 -21.98
C VAL A 56 -12.09 -12.59 -20.97
N TYR A 57 -13.24 -13.23 -21.13
CA TYR A 57 -14.38 -13.09 -20.23
C TYR A 57 -14.07 -13.58 -18.80
N GLN A 58 -13.36 -14.71 -18.66
CA GLN A 58 -12.94 -15.26 -17.36
C GLN A 58 -11.93 -14.33 -16.66
N LYS A 59 -10.93 -13.81 -17.37
CA LYS A 59 -9.99 -12.81 -16.82
C LYS A 59 -10.68 -11.50 -16.43
N LYS A 60 -11.73 -11.11 -17.17
CA LYS A 60 -12.51 -9.89 -16.87
C LYS A 60 -13.36 -10.00 -15.59
N HIS A 61 -13.48 -11.16 -14.97
CA HIS A 61 -14.30 -11.33 -13.76
C HIS A 61 -13.61 -12.09 -12.63
N LEU A 62 -12.27 -12.18 -12.65
CA LEU A 62 -11.53 -12.80 -11.55
C LEU A 62 -11.98 -12.21 -10.20
N PRO A 63 -12.21 -13.08 -9.20
CA PRO A 63 -12.58 -12.66 -7.87
C PRO A 63 -11.40 -11.96 -7.18
N VAL A 64 -11.73 -11.12 -6.21
CA VAL A 64 -10.77 -10.21 -5.57
C VAL A 64 -10.66 -10.52 -4.09
N PHE A 65 -9.43 -10.70 -3.60
CA PHE A 65 -9.12 -10.62 -2.18
C PHE A 65 -8.63 -9.22 -1.82
N PHE A 66 -9.15 -8.68 -0.72
CA PHE A 66 -8.71 -7.39 -0.19
C PHE A 66 -7.99 -7.56 1.16
N PHE A 67 -6.80 -6.96 1.26
CA PHE A 67 -5.93 -6.97 2.43
C PHE A 67 -5.93 -5.57 3.07
N HIS A 68 -6.42 -5.47 4.30
CA HIS A 68 -6.50 -4.20 5.03
C HIS A 68 -5.14 -3.70 5.53
N GLY A 69 -5.10 -2.44 5.98
CA GLY A 69 -3.89 -1.81 6.50
C GLY A 69 -3.66 -2.02 8.01
N LEU A 70 -2.59 -1.40 8.50
CA LEU A 70 -2.31 -1.27 9.93
C LEU A 70 -3.49 -0.62 10.67
N THR A 71 -3.85 -1.17 11.82
CA THR A 71 -5.00 -0.77 12.67
C THR A 71 -6.37 -0.85 11.99
N GLY A 72 -6.41 -1.33 10.74
CA GLY A 72 -7.60 -1.42 9.92
C GLY A 72 -8.36 -2.73 10.09
N ASN A 73 -9.34 -2.95 9.22
CA ASN A 73 -10.13 -4.18 9.20
C ASN A 73 -10.76 -4.42 7.82
N SER A 74 -11.44 -5.55 7.66
CA SER A 74 -12.10 -5.98 6.42
C SER A 74 -13.08 -4.96 5.83
N THR A 75 -13.65 -4.03 6.61
CA THR A 75 -14.59 -3.03 6.08
C THR A 75 -13.91 -1.86 5.37
N GLU A 76 -12.60 -1.68 5.49
CA GLU A 76 -11.88 -0.57 4.85
C GLU A 76 -11.90 -0.63 3.32
N GLY A 77 -12.17 -1.81 2.76
CA GLY A 77 -12.34 -2.04 1.34
C GLY A 77 -13.70 -1.62 0.77
N PHE A 78 -14.58 -0.99 1.55
CA PHE A 78 -15.98 -0.76 1.19
C PHE A 78 -16.20 -0.08 -0.18
N ASN A 79 -15.37 0.89 -0.55
CA ASN A 79 -15.46 1.55 -1.85
C ASN A 79 -15.15 0.58 -3.00
N TYR A 80 -14.11 -0.25 -2.84
CA TYR A 80 -13.75 -1.27 -3.83
C TYR A 80 -14.82 -2.35 -3.89
N GLN A 81 -15.32 -2.80 -2.74
CA GLN A 81 -16.40 -3.76 -2.66
C GLN A 81 -17.62 -3.27 -3.43
N SER A 82 -18.08 -2.05 -3.16
CA SER A 82 -19.23 -1.45 -3.84
C SER A 82 -19.04 -1.43 -5.37
N ASN A 83 -17.90 -0.94 -5.85
CA ASN A 83 -17.67 -0.81 -7.29
C ASN A 83 -17.50 -2.17 -7.98
N LEU A 84 -16.67 -3.06 -7.42
CA LEU A 84 -16.35 -4.34 -8.05
C LEU A 84 -17.56 -5.30 -8.01
N THR A 85 -18.36 -5.26 -6.95
CA THR A 85 -19.60 -6.05 -6.91
C THR A 85 -20.68 -5.50 -7.84
N ALA A 86 -20.75 -4.18 -8.06
CA ALA A 86 -21.63 -3.60 -9.07
C ALA A 86 -21.25 -4.05 -10.51
N GLU A 87 -19.97 -4.34 -10.75
CA GLU A 87 -19.47 -4.96 -11.99
C GLU A 87 -19.68 -6.48 -12.04
N GLY A 88 -20.25 -7.09 -11.00
CA GLY A 88 -20.50 -8.54 -10.92
C GLY A 88 -19.30 -9.37 -10.46
N ARG A 89 -18.22 -8.75 -9.97
CA ARG A 89 -17.09 -9.49 -9.39
C ARG A 89 -17.36 -9.91 -7.96
N VAL A 90 -16.79 -11.05 -7.59
CA VAL A 90 -16.71 -11.45 -6.18
C VAL A 90 -15.62 -10.63 -5.50
N PHE A 91 -15.93 -10.09 -4.33
CA PHE A 91 -15.00 -9.34 -3.50
C PHE A 91 -14.99 -9.93 -2.10
N VAL A 92 -13.83 -10.41 -1.65
CA VAL A 92 -13.62 -11.04 -0.35
C VAL A 92 -12.67 -10.15 0.44
N PRO A 93 -13.18 -9.31 1.35
CA PRO A 93 -12.34 -8.60 2.29
C PRO A 93 -11.86 -9.58 3.36
N LEU A 94 -10.55 -9.77 3.46
CA LEU A 94 -9.97 -10.73 4.38
C LEU A 94 -10.03 -10.17 5.80
N ALA A 95 -10.68 -10.91 6.71
CA ALA A 95 -10.72 -10.61 8.14
C ALA A 95 -9.64 -11.44 8.85
N PHE A 96 -8.39 -10.98 8.81
CA PHE A 96 -7.26 -11.60 9.50
C PHE A 96 -6.55 -10.54 10.33
N CYS A 97 -6.27 -10.83 11.60
CA CYS A 97 -5.48 -9.95 12.46
C CYS A 97 -5.87 -8.46 12.38
N GLU A 98 -7.17 -8.18 12.49
CA GLU A 98 -7.70 -6.82 12.41
C GLU A 98 -7.32 -5.94 13.61
N ARG A 99 -7.38 -4.63 13.40
CA ARG A 99 -7.21 -3.58 14.42
C ARG A 99 -5.88 -3.75 15.17
N GLU A 100 -5.90 -3.83 16.49
CA GLU A 100 -4.71 -3.98 17.31
C GLU A 100 -3.88 -5.23 16.97
N CYS A 101 -4.50 -6.31 16.46
CA CYS A 101 -3.76 -7.51 16.06
C CYS A 101 -2.79 -7.22 14.90
N SER A 102 -3.11 -6.29 14.01
CA SER A 102 -2.24 -5.94 12.85
C SER A 102 -0.88 -5.35 13.26
N LEU A 103 -0.72 -4.97 14.53
CA LEU A 103 0.55 -4.51 15.10
C LEU A 103 1.49 -5.66 15.49
N THR A 104 1.02 -6.91 15.44
CA THR A 104 1.85 -8.09 15.69
C THR A 104 2.91 -8.26 14.60
N ALA A 105 3.95 -9.03 14.90
CA ALA A 105 5.04 -9.25 13.94
C ALA A 105 4.53 -9.89 12.63
N LEU A 106 5.01 -9.38 11.50
CA LEU A 106 4.54 -9.80 10.18
C LEU A 106 4.70 -11.31 9.93
N ASN A 107 5.76 -11.92 10.45
CA ASN A 107 6.00 -13.36 10.34
C ASN A 107 4.96 -14.23 11.08
N ILE A 108 4.20 -13.64 12.01
CA ILE A 108 3.06 -14.30 12.67
C ILE A 108 1.80 -14.16 11.81
N GLN A 109 1.60 -13.00 11.18
CA GLN A 109 0.41 -12.71 10.38
C GLN A 109 0.39 -13.46 9.04
N VAL A 110 1.54 -13.64 8.39
CA VAL A 110 1.63 -14.28 7.06
C VAL A 110 1.02 -15.69 7.03
N PRO A 111 1.35 -16.62 7.94
CA PRO A 111 0.70 -17.93 7.98
C PRO A 111 -0.83 -17.86 8.18
N MET A 112 -1.31 -16.89 8.96
CA MET A 112 -2.76 -16.72 9.20
C MET A 112 -3.48 -16.35 7.92
N VAL A 113 -2.97 -15.37 7.16
CA VAL A 113 -3.62 -14.94 5.92
C VAL A 113 -3.51 -16.00 4.82
N ILE A 114 -2.42 -16.76 4.75
CA ILE A 114 -2.30 -17.91 3.83
C ILE A 114 -3.40 -18.94 4.13
N ALA A 115 -3.65 -19.24 5.40
CA ALA A 115 -4.69 -20.18 5.78
C ALA A 115 -6.08 -19.71 5.33
N VAL A 116 -6.41 -18.43 5.55
CA VAL A 116 -7.69 -17.85 5.13
C VAL A 116 -7.84 -17.84 3.60
N VAL A 117 -6.80 -17.47 2.86
CA VAL A 117 -6.83 -17.50 1.38
C VAL A 117 -7.06 -18.93 0.88
N ARG A 118 -6.34 -19.93 1.41
CA ARG A 118 -6.54 -21.34 1.05
C ARG A 118 -7.94 -21.83 1.38
N GLU A 119 -8.49 -21.45 2.53
CA GLU A 119 -9.86 -21.80 2.91
C GLU A 119 -10.89 -21.26 1.91
N VAL A 120 -10.77 -19.99 1.53
CA VAL A 120 -11.68 -19.39 0.54
C VAL A 120 -11.53 -20.06 -0.83
N VAL A 121 -10.30 -20.26 -1.31
CA VAL A 121 -10.06 -20.92 -2.61
C VAL A 121 -10.58 -22.36 -2.62
N ALA A 122 -10.47 -23.09 -1.51
CA ALA A 122 -10.96 -24.46 -1.40
C ALA A 122 -12.49 -24.57 -1.34
N THR A 123 -13.18 -23.51 -0.90
CA THR A 123 -14.63 -23.51 -0.66
C THR A 123 -15.43 -22.77 -1.74
N ASP A 124 -14.79 -21.93 -2.55
CA ASP A 124 -15.43 -21.14 -3.59
C ASP A 124 -14.81 -21.39 -4.97
N GLU A 125 -15.50 -22.16 -5.80
CA GLU A 125 -15.05 -22.56 -7.14
C GLU A 125 -14.76 -21.37 -8.08
N ARG A 126 -15.30 -20.17 -7.78
CA ARG A 126 -15.04 -18.96 -8.57
C ARG A 126 -13.57 -18.55 -8.55
N PHE A 127 -12.80 -19.03 -7.57
CA PHE A 127 -11.36 -18.80 -7.46
C PHE A 127 -10.49 -19.84 -8.19
N ALA A 128 -11.09 -20.90 -8.77
CA ALA A 128 -10.34 -21.98 -9.42
C ALA A 128 -9.49 -21.49 -10.61
N ASN A 129 -10.00 -20.51 -11.36
CA ASN A 129 -9.32 -19.92 -12.52
C ASN A 129 -8.41 -18.74 -12.16
N GLY A 130 -8.15 -18.56 -10.86
CA GLY A 130 -7.27 -17.54 -10.33
C GLY A 130 -8.00 -16.35 -9.74
N TYR A 131 -7.23 -15.39 -9.23
CA TYR A 131 -7.76 -14.27 -8.46
C TYR A 131 -6.84 -13.05 -8.47
N ILE A 132 -7.39 -11.94 -8.01
CA ILE A 132 -6.69 -10.65 -7.87
C ILE A 132 -6.47 -10.38 -6.39
N PHE A 133 -5.28 -9.89 -6.05
CA PHE A 133 -5.00 -9.31 -4.74
C PHE A 133 -5.04 -7.79 -4.83
N ILE A 134 -5.77 -7.15 -3.91
CA ILE A 134 -5.69 -5.71 -3.65
C ILE A 134 -5.21 -5.53 -2.22
N GLY A 135 -4.01 -4.97 -2.05
CA GLY A 135 -3.48 -4.62 -0.73
C GLY A 135 -3.52 -3.12 -0.51
N HIS A 136 -3.91 -2.69 0.69
CA HIS A 136 -3.82 -1.30 1.13
C HIS A 136 -2.81 -1.14 2.28
N SER A 137 -1.90 -0.17 2.19
CA SER A 137 -0.91 0.11 3.25
C SER A 137 -0.11 -1.15 3.60
N GLN A 138 -0.06 -1.57 4.87
CA GLN A 138 0.58 -2.83 5.30
C GLN A 138 -0.01 -4.07 4.58
N GLY A 139 -1.28 -4.04 4.18
CA GLY A 139 -1.92 -5.12 3.42
C GLY A 139 -1.21 -5.43 2.10
N VAL A 140 -0.51 -4.46 1.51
CA VAL A 140 0.37 -4.69 0.34
C VAL A 140 1.54 -5.62 0.71
N MET A 141 2.18 -5.38 1.86
CA MET A 141 3.28 -6.22 2.32
C MET A 141 2.80 -7.64 2.61
N MET A 142 1.57 -7.78 3.15
CA MET A 142 0.95 -9.09 3.40
C MET A 142 0.62 -9.82 2.11
N ALA A 143 -0.04 -9.15 1.16
CA ALA A 143 -0.34 -9.73 -0.15
C ALA A 143 0.94 -10.18 -0.89
N ARG A 144 2.01 -9.36 -0.85
CA ARG A 144 3.32 -9.73 -1.40
C ARG A 144 3.90 -10.96 -0.69
N ALA A 145 3.89 -10.99 0.64
CA ALA A 145 4.43 -12.12 1.39
C ALA A 145 3.63 -13.41 1.15
N VAL A 146 2.32 -13.33 0.95
CA VAL A 146 1.51 -14.49 0.52
C VAL A 146 1.97 -14.99 -0.84
N ILE A 147 2.12 -14.10 -1.83
CA ILE A 147 2.63 -14.47 -3.16
C ILE A 147 4.01 -15.13 -3.06
N GLU A 148 4.89 -14.62 -2.21
CA GLU A 148 6.25 -15.15 -2.04
C GLU A 148 6.32 -16.47 -1.24
N GLN A 149 5.33 -16.80 -0.42
CA GLN A 149 5.38 -17.95 0.52
C GLN A 149 4.29 -19.01 0.31
N MET A 150 3.29 -18.75 -0.53
CA MET A 150 2.22 -19.68 -0.87
C MET A 150 2.43 -20.20 -2.30
N ASP A 151 3.27 -21.23 -2.46
CA ASP A 151 3.67 -21.78 -3.77
C ASP A 151 2.49 -22.20 -4.67
N ASP A 152 1.35 -22.55 -4.06
CA ASP A 152 0.11 -22.97 -4.72
C ASP A 152 -0.86 -21.81 -5.01
N HIS A 153 -0.43 -20.56 -4.88
CA HIS A 153 -1.28 -19.42 -5.19
C HIS A 153 -1.63 -19.36 -6.69
N ASN A 154 -2.82 -18.88 -7.02
CA ASN A 154 -3.22 -18.57 -8.39
C ASN A 154 -3.53 -17.06 -8.56
N VAL A 155 -2.63 -16.19 -8.08
CA VAL A 155 -2.75 -14.74 -8.23
C VAL A 155 -2.37 -14.33 -9.66
N HIS A 156 -3.30 -13.71 -10.38
CA HIS A 156 -3.06 -13.18 -11.74
C HIS A 156 -2.69 -11.69 -11.74
N THR A 157 -3.11 -10.96 -10.72
CA THR A 157 -2.86 -9.51 -10.62
C THR A 157 -2.73 -9.13 -9.16
N PHE A 158 -1.69 -8.34 -8.88
CA PHE A 158 -1.46 -7.74 -7.57
C PHE A 158 -1.52 -6.22 -7.70
N VAL A 159 -2.51 -5.61 -7.05
CA VAL A 159 -2.70 -4.17 -6.97
C VAL A 159 -2.17 -3.68 -5.62
N SER A 160 -1.08 -2.93 -5.67
CA SER A 160 -0.41 -2.34 -4.50
C SER A 160 -0.88 -0.90 -4.29
N LEU A 161 -1.64 -0.65 -3.22
CA LEU A 161 -2.14 0.69 -2.88
C LEU A 161 -1.43 1.23 -1.64
N ALA A 162 -0.57 2.23 -1.82
CA ALA A 162 0.15 2.93 -0.74
C ALA A 162 0.95 2.02 0.22
N GLY A 163 1.53 0.93 -0.31
CA GLY A 163 2.26 -0.06 0.48
C GLY A 163 3.74 0.25 0.70
N GLY A 164 4.22 0.03 1.93
CA GLY A 164 5.63 0.13 2.30
C GLY A 164 6.45 -1.11 1.90
N VAL A 165 6.48 -1.47 0.61
CA VAL A 165 7.09 -2.72 0.11
C VAL A 165 8.59 -2.86 0.39
N ASN A 166 9.29 -1.75 0.63
CA ASN A 166 10.71 -1.70 1.00
C ASN A 166 10.93 -1.11 2.41
N GLY A 167 9.91 -1.19 3.27
CA GLY A 167 9.90 -0.54 4.57
C GLY A 167 9.51 0.93 4.52
N ILE A 168 9.37 1.53 5.70
CA ILE A 168 9.04 2.94 5.89
C ILE A 168 10.14 3.57 6.74
N PHE A 169 10.70 4.69 6.27
CA PHE A 169 11.69 5.46 7.01
C PHE A 169 11.07 6.79 7.46
N TYR A 170 11.03 7.02 8.77
CA TYR A 170 10.42 8.20 9.38
C TYR A 170 11.41 9.37 9.58
N GLY A 171 12.58 9.29 8.94
CA GLY A 171 13.70 10.20 9.21
C GLY A 171 14.50 9.80 10.46
N PRO A 172 15.59 10.53 10.75
CA PRO A 172 16.44 10.26 11.90
C PRO A 172 15.63 10.28 13.21
N GLN A 173 15.63 9.17 13.92
CA GLN A 173 15.09 9.04 15.27
C GLN A 173 16.11 9.56 16.29
N GLU A 174 15.63 9.90 17.49
CA GLU A 174 16.54 10.30 18.58
C GLU A 174 17.57 9.21 18.89
N ALA A 175 17.16 7.93 18.83
CA ALA A 175 18.05 6.78 18.98
C ALA A 175 19.16 6.72 17.92
N ASP A 176 18.94 7.22 16.71
CA ASP A 176 19.94 7.25 15.63
C ASP A 176 21.06 8.27 15.92
N ARG A 177 20.82 9.23 16.83
CA ARG A 177 21.83 10.21 17.26
C ARG A 177 22.80 9.65 18.28
N ASN A 178 22.46 8.55 18.96
CA ASN A 178 23.32 7.93 19.96
C ASN A 178 24.66 7.52 19.36
N SER A 179 24.66 6.95 18.15
CA SER A 179 25.90 6.57 17.46
C SER A 179 26.81 7.77 17.17
N ILE A 180 26.23 8.94 16.84
CA ILE A 180 26.99 10.18 16.62
C ILE A 180 27.51 10.74 17.95
N HIS A 181 26.69 10.70 18.99
CA HIS A 181 27.10 11.10 20.34
C HIS A 181 28.26 10.24 20.84
N ASP A 182 28.16 8.92 20.72
CA ASP A 182 29.17 7.97 21.16
C ASP A 182 30.45 8.05 20.31
N LEU A 183 30.32 8.35 19.01
CA LEU A 183 31.47 8.67 18.16
C LEU A 183 32.18 9.93 18.64
N GLY A 184 31.42 10.99 18.96
CA GLY A 184 31.94 12.27 19.44
C GLY A 184 32.46 12.24 20.89
N ALA A 185 32.03 11.28 21.70
CA ALA A 185 32.47 11.11 23.10
C ALA A 185 33.53 9.99 23.27
N GLY A 186 33.66 9.09 22.30
CA GLY A 186 34.58 7.94 22.30
C GLY A 186 35.85 8.17 21.48
N PHE A 187 36.40 7.11 20.87
CA PHE A 187 37.64 7.18 20.08
C PHE A 187 37.56 8.19 18.91
N GLY A 188 36.36 8.43 18.37
CA GLY A 188 36.15 9.43 17.32
C GLY A 188 36.47 10.87 17.77
N ALA A 189 36.39 11.19 19.07
CA ALA A 189 36.79 12.48 19.62
C ALA A 189 38.27 12.81 19.41
N ALA A 190 39.12 11.79 19.25
CA ALA A 190 40.56 11.95 19.04
C ALA A 190 40.97 11.99 17.56
N VAL A 191 40.06 11.68 16.63
CA VAL A 191 40.34 11.49 15.20
C VAL A 191 39.53 12.43 14.31
N LEU A 192 38.38 12.91 14.80
CA LEU A 192 37.64 13.99 14.17
C LEU A 192 38.31 15.33 14.54
N PRO A 193 38.57 16.23 13.57
CA PRO A 193 39.28 17.49 13.80
C PRO A 193 38.54 18.49 14.69
#